data_AF-A0A2N0RGA8-F1
#
_entry.id   AF-A0A2N0RGA8-F1
#
_cell.length_a   1.000
_cell.length_b   1.000
_cell.length_c   1.000
_cell.angle_alpha   90.00
_cell.angle_beta   90.00
_cell.angle_gamma   90.00
#
_symmetry.space_group_name_H-M   'P 1'
#
loop_
_entity.id
_entity.type
_entity.pdbx_description
1 polymer ?
#
loop_
_entity_poly.entity_id
_entity_poly.type
_entity_poly.pdbx_seq_one_letter_code
_entity_poly.pdbx_strand_id
1 'polypeptide(L)'
;HFFRKHLFQNNFSAPIEEKLIQGRCKVLDTGCGPGTWLLDLATKYENSRFFGIDIKPVYPIELKPKNLEFYEADILNNLPFPDNEFDFVHQEIMALIIKKVEWPRVISELIRITRPGGFIEIVE
;
A
#
# COMPACT_ATOMS: atom_id res chain seq x y z
N HIS A 1 -6.01 -11.14 -0.11
CA HIS A 1 -6.31 -10.80 1.32
C HIS A 1 -6.75 -11.96 2.25
N PHE A 2 -8.04 -12.23 2.51
CA PHE A 2 -8.47 -13.06 3.68
C PHE A 2 -7.90 -14.48 3.71
N PHE A 3 -7.85 -15.15 2.55
CA PHE A 3 -7.24 -16.47 2.43
C PHE A 3 -5.74 -16.44 2.79
N ARG A 4 -4.99 -15.45 2.27
CA ARG A 4 -3.58 -15.22 2.60
C ARG A 4 -3.40 -14.93 4.09
N LYS A 5 -4.18 -14.01 4.66
CA LYS A 5 -4.16 -13.70 6.09
C LYS A 5 -4.38 -14.95 6.95
N HIS A 6 -5.31 -15.82 6.56
CA HIS A 6 -5.54 -17.08 7.27
C HIS A 6 -4.36 -18.05 7.15
N LEU A 7 -3.75 -18.20 5.98
CA LEU A 7 -2.62 -19.11 5.79
C LEU A 7 -1.38 -18.65 6.57
N PHE A 8 -1.03 -17.36 6.49
CA PHE A 8 0.19 -16.83 7.08
C PHE A 8 0.00 -16.25 8.48
N GLN A 9 -1.25 -16.20 8.97
CA GLN A 9 -1.63 -15.55 10.23
C GLN A 9 -1.16 -14.09 10.32
N ASN A 10 -0.87 -13.45 9.18
CA ASN A 10 -0.35 -12.10 9.10
C ASN A 10 -0.76 -11.43 7.77
N ASN A 11 -0.73 -10.08 7.76
CA ASN A 11 -1.10 -9.26 6.61
C ASN A 11 0.10 -8.84 5.74
N PHE A 12 1.32 -8.91 6.26
CA PHE A 12 2.56 -8.50 5.60
C PHE A 12 3.74 -9.28 6.18
N SER A 13 4.86 -9.33 5.46
CA SER A 13 6.11 -10.00 5.89
C SER A 13 7.17 -9.01 6.40
N ALA A 14 7.11 -7.75 5.95
CA ALA A 14 8.01 -6.69 6.39
C ALA A 14 8.02 -6.55 7.93
N PRO A 15 9.20 -6.42 8.58
CA PRO A 15 9.32 -6.29 10.04
C PRO A 15 8.98 -4.86 10.50
N ILE A 16 7.75 -4.42 10.26
CA ILE A 16 7.27 -3.04 10.48
C ILE A 16 6.20 -2.93 11.57
N GLU A 17 5.72 -4.05 12.12
CA GLU A 17 4.58 -4.06 13.06
C GLU A 17 4.79 -3.18 14.29
N GLU A 18 5.99 -3.19 14.87
CA GLU A 18 6.29 -2.32 16.03
C GLU A 18 6.11 -0.84 15.69
N LYS A 19 6.59 -0.39 14.51
CA LYS A 19 6.42 1.00 14.08
C LYS A 19 4.96 1.34 13.75
N LEU A 20 4.18 0.37 13.25
CA LEU A 20 2.74 0.52 13.02
C LEU A 20 1.99 0.75 14.34
N ILE A 21 2.32 -0.04 15.37
CA ILE A 21 1.75 0.08 16.73
C ILE A 21 2.12 1.43 17.36
N GLN A 22 3.36 1.87 17.21
CA GLN A 22 3.85 3.16 17.72
C GLN A 22 3.25 4.38 17.01
N GLY A 23 2.53 4.20 15.89
CA GLY A 23 1.83 5.28 15.20
C GLY A 23 2.73 6.22 14.39
N ARG A 24 3.92 5.77 14.01
CA ARG A 24 4.90 6.59 13.30
C ARG A 24 5.08 6.16 11.84
N CYS A 25 4.10 5.46 11.28
CA CYS A 25 4.16 4.91 9.94
C CYS A 25 3.18 5.55 8.97
N LYS A 26 3.65 5.81 7.75
CA LYS A 26 2.83 6.01 6.56
C LYS A 26 2.95 4.78 5.67
N VAL A 27 1.80 4.16 5.37
CA VAL A 27 1.71 2.94 4.55
C VAL A 27 0.95 3.24 3.26
N LEU A 28 1.46 2.78 2.13
CA LEU A 28 0.79 2.86 0.82
C LEU A 28 0.49 1.46 0.29
N ASP A 29 -0.69 1.27 -0.28
CA ASP A 29 -1.02 0.12 -1.14
C ASP A 29 -1.26 0.59 -2.58
N THR A 30 -0.52 0.02 -3.54
CA THR A 30 -0.61 0.40 -4.95
C THR A 30 -1.42 -0.62 -5.75
N GLY A 31 -2.48 -0.16 -6.41
CA GLY A 31 -3.48 -1.06 -6.99
C GLY A 31 -4.38 -1.65 -5.91
N CYS A 32 -4.82 -0.82 -4.96
CA CYS A 32 -5.50 -1.29 -3.74
C CYS A 32 -6.89 -1.90 -4.00
N GLY A 33 -7.45 -1.72 -5.20
CA GLY A 33 -8.80 -2.18 -5.54
C GLY A 33 -9.82 -1.72 -4.50
N PRO A 34 -10.67 -2.62 -3.97
CA PRO A 34 -11.62 -2.29 -2.91
C PRO A 34 -11.01 -1.79 -1.58
N GLY A 35 -9.69 -1.84 -1.43
CA GLY A 35 -8.99 -1.38 -0.23
C GLY A 35 -9.11 -2.32 0.97
N THR A 36 -9.54 -3.57 0.78
CA THR A 36 -9.79 -4.53 1.88
C THR A 36 -8.59 -4.72 2.80
N TRP A 37 -7.39 -4.80 2.25
CA TRP A 37 -6.15 -4.93 3.03
C TRP A 37 -5.89 -3.69 3.89
N LEU A 38 -6.04 -2.50 3.29
CA LEU A 38 -5.91 -1.22 3.99
C LEU A 38 -6.96 -1.01 5.07
N LEU A 39 -8.22 -1.40 4.84
CA LEU A 39 -9.30 -1.29 5.82
C LEU A 39 -9.02 -2.12 7.08
N ASP A 40 -8.49 -3.33 6.90
CA ASP A 40 -8.11 -4.23 7.99
C ASP A 40 -6.93 -3.64 8.80
N LEU A 41 -5.91 -3.13 8.11
CA LEU A 41 -4.76 -2.51 8.77
C LEU A 41 -5.10 -1.19 9.46
N ALA A 42 -5.87 -0.31 8.82
CA ALA A 42 -6.24 0.99 9.35
C ALA A 42 -7.11 0.85 10.61
N THR A 43 -7.96 -0.18 10.64
CA THR A 43 -8.73 -0.56 11.84
C THR A 43 -7.83 -1.12 12.95
N LYS A 44 -6.81 -1.93 12.62
CA LYS A 44 -5.90 -2.53 13.62
C LYS A 44 -4.91 -1.51 14.21
N TYR A 45 -4.39 -0.60 13.38
CA TYR A 45 -3.30 0.31 13.74
C TYR A 45 -3.74 1.77 13.65
N GLU A 46 -4.64 2.17 14.55
CA GLU A 46 -5.31 3.48 14.52
C GLU A 46 -4.35 4.69 14.57
N ASN A 47 -3.15 4.51 15.14
CA ASN A 47 -2.16 5.58 15.25
C ASN A 47 -1.32 5.78 13.99
N SER A 48 -1.34 4.85 13.03
CA SER A 48 -0.60 4.96 11.76
C SER A 48 -1.50 5.48 10.64
N ARG A 49 -0.90 6.03 9.57
CA ARG A 49 -1.62 6.56 8.41
C ARG A 49 -1.50 5.63 7.21
N PHE A 50 -2.61 5.46 6.52
CA PHE A 50 -2.77 4.52 5.42
C PHE A 50 -3.27 5.24 4.18
N PHE A 51 -2.73 4.83 3.04
CA PHE A 51 -2.98 5.42 1.75
C PHE A 51 -3.20 4.30 0.75
N GLY A 52 -4.23 4.43 -0.08
CA GLY A 52 -4.48 3.52 -1.19
C GLY A 52 -4.55 4.27 -2.50
N ILE A 53 -3.97 3.70 -3.55
CA ILE A 53 -4.18 4.18 -4.91
C ILE A 53 -4.72 3.08 -5.80
N ASP A 54 -5.59 3.47 -6.71
CA ASP A 54 -6.04 2.62 -7.81
C ASP A 54 -6.39 3.48 -9.03
N ILE A 55 -6.29 2.90 -10.22
CA ILE A 55 -6.67 3.59 -11.46
C ILE A 55 -8.19 3.80 -11.56
N LYS A 56 -8.98 3.07 -10.76
CA LYS A 56 -10.42 3.27 -10.64
C LYS A 56 -10.82 3.40 -9.17
N PRO A 57 -11.76 4.30 -8.83
CA PRO A 57 -12.22 4.50 -7.46
C PRO A 57 -13.21 3.40 -7.02
N VAL A 58 -12.72 2.15 -6.91
CA VAL A 58 -13.50 0.97 -6.48
C VAL A 58 -13.46 0.73 -4.97
N TYR A 59 -12.75 1.60 -4.24
CA TYR A 59 -12.63 1.63 -2.78
C TYR A 59 -13.74 2.46 -2.11
N PRO A 60 -14.04 2.26 -0.81
CA PRO A 60 -15.05 3.03 -0.11
C PRO A 60 -14.61 4.49 0.13
N ILE A 61 -15.46 5.44 -0.24
CA ILE A 61 -15.19 6.88 -0.06
C ILE A 61 -15.74 7.38 1.28
N GLU A 62 -16.98 7.03 1.62
CA GLU A 62 -17.67 7.57 2.80
C GLU A 62 -17.40 6.75 4.07
N LEU A 63 -17.48 5.43 3.99
CA LEU A 63 -17.36 4.53 5.12
C LEU A 63 -15.94 3.95 5.21
N LYS A 64 -15.02 4.72 5.80
CA LYS A 64 -13.63 4.30 6.05
C LYS A 64 -13.05 4.88 7.34
N PRO A 65 -12.03 4.24 7.95
CA PRO A 65 -11.28 4.81 9.07
C PRO A 65 -10.70 6.20 8.76
N LYS A 66 -10.62 7.08 9.77
CA LYS A 66 -10.13 8.46 9.61
C LYS A 66 -8.65 8.54 9.24
N ASN A 67 -7.88 7.50 9.55
CA ASN A 67 -6.46 7.38 9.25
C ASN A 67 -6.18 6.72 7.88
N LEU A 68 -7.22 6.52 7.05
CA LEU A 68 -7.11 5.93 5.72
C LEU A 68 -7.59 6.91 4.65
N GLU A 69 -6.76 7.16 3.64
CA GLU A 69 -7.07 8.00 2.49
C GLU A 69 -6.91 7.21 1.18
N PHE A 70 -7.71 7.54 0.17
CA PHE A 70 -7.64 6.91 -1.14
C PHE A 70 -7.51 7.96 -2.24
N TYR A 71 -6.76 7.63 -3.28
CA TYR A 71 -6.50 8.50 -4.42
C TYR A 71 -6.67 7.73 -5.72
N GLU A 72 -7.28 8.37 -6.72
CA GLU A 72 -7.32 7.83 -8.07
C GLU A 72 -5.99 8.17 -8.75
N ALA A 73 -5.19 7.15 -9.06
CA ALA A 73 -3.88 7.33 -9.69
C ALA A 73 -3.45 6.06 -10.44
N ASP A 74 -2.74 6.25 -11.54
CA ASP A 74 -2.13 5.17 -12.32
C ASP A 74 -0.66 4.98 -11.91
N ILE A 75 -0.31 3.77 -11.45
CA ILE A 75 1.04 3.39 -11.03
C ILE A 75 2.08 3.44 -12.17
N LEU A 76 1.62 3.47 -13.42
CA LEU A 76 2.50 3.63 -14.59
C LEU A 76 2.98 5.08 -14.77
N ASN A 77 2.36 6.04 -14.07
CA ASN A 77 2.71 7.46 -14.06
C ASN A 77 3.45 7.84 -12.76
N ASN A 78 3.89 9.11 -12.67
CA ASN A 78 4.37 9.65 -11.40
C ASN A 78 3.21 9.76 -10.43
N LEU A 79 3.34 9.14 -9.27
CA LEU A 79 2.36 9.24 -8.21
C LEU A 79 2.39 10.63 -7.55
N PRO A 80 1.26 11.15 -7.06
CA PRO A 80 1.15 12.49 -6.49
C PRO A 80 1.73 12.57 -5.07
N PHE A 81 2.82 11.85 -4.80
CA PHE A 81 3.50 11.80 -3.51
C PHE A 81 4.94 12.31 -3.66
N PRO A 82 5.47 13.01 -2.64
CA PRO A 82 6.86 13.42 -2.62
C PRO A 82 7.79 12.21 -2.51
N ASP A 83 9.07 12.43 -2.82
CA ASP A 83 10.10 11.43 -2.60
C ASP A 83 10.19 11.08 -1.10
N ASN A 84 10.51 9.83 -0.78
CA ASN A 84 10.75 9.35 0.58
C ASN A 84 9.58 9.56 1.58
N GLU A 85 8.34 9.50 1.10
CA GLU A 85 7.14 9.74 1.91
C GLU A 85 6.77 8.55 2.80
N PHE A 86 6.80 7.33 2.26
CA PHE A 86 6.23 6.14 2.91
C PHE A 86 7.26 5.29 3.65
N ASP A 87 6.86 4.75 4.80
CA ASP A 87 7.62 3.75 5.56
C ASP A 87 7.49 2.35 4.96
N PHE A 88 6.32 2.08 4.38
CA PHE A 88 5.97 0.79 3.83
C PHE A 88 5.10 0.96 2.61
N VAL A 89 5.52 0.39 1.49
CA VAL A 89 4.76 0.34 0.25
C VAL A 89 4.46 -1.12 -0.07
N HIS A 90 3.18 -1.43 -0.25
CA HIS A 90 2.67 -2.75 -0.58
C HIS A 90 2.08 -2.74 -1.98
N GLN A 91 2.21 -3.89 -2.66
CA GLN A 91 1.58 -4.16 -3.94
C GLN A 91 1.21 -5.65 -3.99
N GLU A 92 -0.03 -5.98 -4.35
CA GLU A 92 -0.51 -7.36 -4.42
C GLU A 92 -1.20 -7.65 -5.77
N ILE A 93 -0.81 -8.73 -6.45
CA ILE A 93 -1.42 -9.29 -7.67
C ILE A 93 -1.38 -8.32 -8.86
N MET A 94 -0.33 -7.51 -8.99
CA MET A 94 -0.22 -6.53 -10.08
C MET A 94 0.45 -7.08 -11.34
N ALA A 95 1.09 -8.25 -11.30
CA ALA A 95 1.69 -8.91 -12.45
C ALA A 95 0.68 -9.39 -13.50
N LEU A 96 -0.61 -9.46 -13.13
CA LEU A 96 -1.70 -9.73 -14.07
C LEU A 96 -2.10 -8.50 -14.90
N ILE A 97 -1.66 -7.30 -14.48
CA ILE A 97 -2.10 -6.02 -15.04
C ILE A 97 -0.91 -5.26 -15.65
N ILE A 98 0.23 -5.25 -14.97
CA ILE A 98 1.46 -4.55 -15.37
C ILE A 98 2.25 -5.42 -16.35
N LYS A 99 2.54 -4.88 -17.53
CA LYS A 99 3.33 -5.61 -18.54
C LYS A 99 4.79 -5.69 -18.10
N LYS A 100 5.47 -6.76 -18.53
CA LYS A 100 6.91 -6.97 -18.28
C LYS A 100 7.78 -5.74 -18.54
N VAL A 101 7.48 -4.99 -19.61
CA VAL A 101 8.25 -3.79 -20.02
C VAL A 101 8.01 -2.57 -19.14
N GLU A 102 6.92 -2.55 -18.37
CA GLU A 102 6.52 -1.43 -17.50
C GLU A 102 7.11 -1.57 -16.08
N TRP A 103 7.44 -2.79 -15.64
CA TRP A 103 7.97 -3.06 -14.30
C TRP A 103 9.19 -2.22 -13.88
N PRO A 104 10.22 -1.98 -14.72
CA PRO A 104 11.33 -1.12 -14.31
C PRO A 104 10.89 0.28 -13.90
N ARG A 105 9.88 0.83 -14.58
CA ARG A 105 9.31 2.14 -14.26
C ARG A 105 8.53 2.10 -12.94
N VAL A 106 7.71 1.07 -12.74
CA VAL A 106 6.94 0.85 -11.52
C VAL A 106 7.86 0.71 -10.32
N ILE A 107 8.86 -0.17 -10.39
CA ILE A 107 9.84 -0.36 -9.30
C ILE A 107 10.57 0.95 -8.99
N SER A 108 10.98 1.72 -10.01
CA SER A 108 11.60 3.03 -9.82
C SER A 108 10.70 3.99 -9.06
N GLU A 109 9.39 4.00 -9.37
CA GLU A 109 8.40 4.83 -8.70
C GLU A 109 8.17 4.40 -7.24
N LEU A 110 8.05 3.09 -6.98
CA LEU A 110 7.92 2.55 -5.63
C LEU A 110 9.14 2.90 -4.77
N ILE A 111 10.35 2.81 -5.34
CA ILE A 111 11.59 3.20 -4.67
C ILE A 111 11.60 4.70 -4.37
N ARG A 112 11.24 5.55 -5.34
CA ARG A 112 11.23 7.02 -5.19
C ARG A 112 10.41 7.47 -3.98
N ILE A 113 9.20 6.93 -3.83
CA ILE A 113 8.27 7.33 -2.76
C ILE A 113 8.54 6.63 -1.43
N THR A 114 9.34 5.57 -1.41
CA THR A 114 9.71 4.86 -0.18
C THR A 114 10.91 5.53 0.46
N ARG A 115 10.82 5.83 1.75
CA ARG A 115 11.94 6.45 2.47
C ARG A 115 13.16 5.51 2.56
N PRO A 116 14.38 6.04 2.75
CA PRO A 116 15.53 5.19 3.02
C PRO A 116 15.30 4.38 4.30
N GLY A 117 15.51 3.07 4.24
CA GLY A 117 15.20 2.15 5.34
C GLY A 117 13.70 1.80 5.50
N GLY A 118 12.85 2.27 4.58
CA GLY A 118 11.48 1.76 4.41
C GLY A 118 11.46 0.42 3.66
N PHE A 119 10.27 -0.17 3.60
CA PHE A 119 10.07 -1.47 2.95
C PHE A 119 9.18 -1.34 1.72
N ILE A 120 9.49 -2.14 0.70
CA ILE A 120 8.62 -2.40 -0.44
C ILE A 120 8.31 -3.89 -0.42
N GLU A 121 7.04 -4.26 -0.38
CA GLU A 121 6.60 -5.65 -0.44
C GLU A 121 5.70 -5.84 -1.67
N ILE A 122 6.15 -6.72 -2.57
CA ILE A 122 5.44 -7.08 -3.79
C ILE A 122 5.03 -8.54 -3.63
N VAL A 123 3.73 -8.81 -3.67
CA VAL A 123 3.16 -10.15 -3.52
C VAL A 123 2.42 -10.50 -4.80
N GLU A 124 2.81 -11.58 -5.46
CA GLU A 124 2.24 -12.05 -6.73
C GLU A 124 1.80 -13.51 -6.63
#